data_AF-A0A7S1RHP3-F1
#
_entry.id   AF-A0A7S1RHP3-F1
#
_cell.length_a   1.000
_cell.length_b   1.000
_cell.length_c   1.000
_cell.angle_alpha   90.00
_cell.angle_beta   90.00
_cell.angle_gamma   90.00
#
_symmetry.space_group_name_H-M   'P 1'
#
loop_
_entity.id
_entity.type
_entity.pdbx_description
1 polymer ?
#
loop_
_entity_poly.entity_id
_entity_poly.type
_entity_poly.pdbx_seq_one_letter_code
_entity_poly.pdbx_strand_id
1 'polypeptide(L)'
;RSVVGMPARDVGQLMREDGIDLLVDLAGHTANNRLDVMALKPAPVQFTWCGYQNSTGLGAIDYLITDGVVDPEGTTQPYSEELARLPSCMVCYSPPVGAPDVGPLPALAKGRVTFGSFNQ
;
A
#
# COMPACT_ATOMS: atom_id res chain seq x y z
N ARG A 1 5.13 -15.79 10.76
CA ARG A 1 4.13 -16.87 10.99
C ARG A 1 2.85 -16.54 10.24
N SER A 2 2.09 -17.53 9.78
CA SER A 2 0.78 -17.29 9.15
C SER A 2 -0.26 -16.91 10.20
N VAL A 3 -1.12 -15.95 9.89
CA VAL A 3 -2.28 -15.54 10.71
C VAL A 3 -3.61 -15.64 9.95
N VAL A 4 -3.60 -16.38 8.84
CA VAL A 4 -4.77 -16.59 7.97
C VAL A 4 -5.86 -17.32 8.76
N GLY A 5 -7.08 -16.80 8.71
CA GLY A 5 -8.24 -17.36 9.42
C GLY A 5 -8.28 -17.11 10.93
N MET A 6 -7.25 -16.47 11.51
CA MET A 6 -7.25 -16.15 12.93
C MET A 6 -8.15 -14.94 13.25
N PRO A 7 -8.91 -14.98 14.35
CA PRO A 7 -9.66 -13.82 14.84
C PRO A 7 -8.78 -12.58 15.06
N ALA A 8 -9.32 -11.38 14.81
CA ALA A 8 -8.56 -10.14 14.91
C ALA A 8 -7.92 -9.92 16.29
N ARG A 9 -8.65 -10.27 17.37
CA ARG A 9 -8.15 -10.12 18.75
C ARG A 9 -6.90 -10.96 19.00
N ASP A 10 -6.90 -12.19 18.51
CA ASP A 10 -5.79 -13.12 18.68
C ASP A 10 -4.56 -12.61 17.92
N VAL A 11 -4.75 -12.14 16.68
CA VAL A 11 -3.66 -11.53 15.89
C VAL A 11 -3.13 -10.26 16.56
N GLY A 12 -4.02 -9.41 17.10
CA GLY A 12 -3.61 -8.19 17.78
C GLY A 12 -2.83 -8.48 19.07
N GLN A 13 -3.22 -9.51 19.85
CA GLN A 13 -2.45 -9.94 21.02
C GLN A 13 -1.08 -10.49 20.61
N LEU A 14 -1.06 -11.31 19.57
CA LEU A 14 0.14 -11.92 19.02
C LEU A 14 1.19 -10.86 18.60
N MET A 15 0.74 -9.78 17.95
CA MET A 15 1.59 -8.65 17.57
C MET A 15 2.11 -7.86 18.78
N ARG A 16 1.31 -7.71 19.84
CA ARG A 16 1.76 -7.08 21.09
C ARG A 16 2.81 -7.93 21.81
N GLU A 17 2.63 -9.25 21.85
CA GLU A 17 3.60 -10.19 22.42
C GLU A 17 4.92 -10.19 21.64
N ASP A 18 4.86 -10.00 20.32
CA ASP A 18 6.05 -9.84 19.47
C ASP A 18 6.76 -8.50 19.68
N GLY A 19 6.13 -7.52 20.34
CA GLY A 19 6.69 -6.19 20.53
C GLY A 19 6.83 -5.41 19.23
N ILE A 20 5.83 -5.47 18.34
CA ILE A 20 5.86 -4.71 17.09
C ILE A 20 5.76 -3.20 17.39
N ASP A 21 6.83 -2.45 17.10
CA ASP A 21 6.86 -1.00 17.28
C ASP A 21 6.13 -0.25 16.15
N LEU A 22 6.35 -0.69 14.91
CA LEU A 22 5.76 -0.10 13.69
C LEU A 22 5.00 -1.17 12.92
N LEU A 23 3.69 -0.98 12.72
CA LEU A 23 2.85 -1.87 11.92
C LEU A 23 2.41 -1.18 10.62
N VAL A 24 2.54 -1.88 9.49
CA VAL A 24 2.16 -1.36 8.17
C VAL A 24 1.06 -2.22 7.56
N ASP A 25 -0.08 -1.61 7.29
CA ASP A 25 -1.13 -2.17 6.45
C ASP A 25 -0.78 -2.00 4.96
N LEU A 26 -0.90 -3.09 4.20
CA LEU A 26 -0.58 -3.15 2.77
C LEU A 26 -1.80 -3.48 1.90
N ALA A 27 -3.00 -3.45 2.47
CA ALA A 27 -4.23 -3.80 1.77
C ALA A 27 -5.24 -2.65 1.77
N GLY A 28 -5.37 -1.90 2.86
CA GLY A 28 -6.42 -0.90 3.02
C GLY A 28 -7.81 -1.50 2.78
N HIS A 29 -8.66 -0.84 1.99
CA HIS A 29 -10.01 -1.34 1.68
C HIS A 29 -10.05 -2.38 0.55
N THR A 30 -8.91 -2.94 0.12
CA THR A 30 -8.88 -4.00 -0.90
C THR A 30 -9.16 -5.39 -0.30
N ALA A 31 -9.23 -6.41 -1.16
CA ALA A 31 -9.58 -7.76 -0.76
C ALA A 31 -8.59 -8.36 0.25
N ASN A 32 -9.10 -9.19 1.17
CA ASN A 32 -8.32 -9.88 2.20
C ASN A 32 -7.54 -8.96 3.14
N ASN A 33 -7.99 -7.72 3.33
CA ASN A 33 -7.39 -6.80 4.31
C ASN A 33 -7.62 -7.25 5.76
N ARG A 34 -6.87 -6.62 6.67
CA ARG A 34 -6.96 -6.83 8.12
C ARG A 34 -7.11 -5.50 8.87
N LEU A 35 -7.95 -4.60 8.33
CA LEU A 35 -8.26 -3.33 8.99
C LEU A 35 -8.92 -3.55 10.37
N ASP A 36 -9.59 -4.69 10.56
CA ASP A 36 -10.10 -5.15 11.85
C ASP A 36 -9.00 -5.32 12.91
N VAL A 37 -7.82 -5.81 12.53
CA VAL A 37 -6.63 -5.91 13.39
C VAL A 37 -6.04 -4.52 13.61
N MET A 38 -5.92 -3.70 12.56
CA MET A 38 -5.39 -2.33 12.67
C MET A 38 -6.22 -1.49 13.67
N ALA A 39 -7.54 -1.66 13.66
CA ALA A 39 -8.45 -0.99 14.59
C ALA A 39 -8.19 -1.33 16.08
N LEU A 40 -7.55 -2.47 16.38
CA LEU A 40 -7.18 -2.87 17.74
C LEU A 40 -5.89 -2.21 18.25
N LYS A 41 -5.24 -1.41 17.41
CA LYS A 41 -3.99 -0.71 17.71
C LYS A 41 -2.92 -1.61 18.35
N PRO A 42 -2.55 -2.76 17.75
CA PRO A 42 -1.55 -3.67 18.33
C PRO A 42 -0.13 -3.10 18.38
N ALA A 43 0.20 -2.11 17.54
CA ALA A 43 1.48 -1.41 17.57
C ALA A 43 1.28 0.06 17.97
N PRO A 44 2.25 0.69 18.67
CA PRO A 44 2.14 2.09 19.07
C PRO A 44 2.05 3.04 17.88
N VAL A 45 2.73 2.73 16.76
CA VAL A 45 2.63 3.49 15.51
C VAL A 45 2.19 2.57 14.37
N GLN A 46 1.20 3.03 13.61
CA GLN A 46 0.59 2.28 12.52
C GLN A 46 0.51 3.11 11.25
N PHE A 47 0.86 2.48 10.13
CA PHE A 47 0.85 3.04 8.79
C PHE A 47 -0.11 2.27 7.89
N THR A 48 -0.61 2.92 6.86
CA THR A 48 -1.13 2.26 5.64
C THR A 48 -0.28 2.69 4.44
N TRP A 49 -0.06 1.77 3.50
CA TRP A 49 0.79 2.03 2.34
C TRP A 49 0.46 1.11 1.16
N CYS A 50 0.50 1.67 -0.06
CA CYS A 50 0.49 1.00 -1.36
C CYS A 50 -0.78 0.19 -1.74
N GLY A 51 -1.45 -0.47 -0.80
CA GLY A 51 -2.57 -1.38 -1.07
C GLY A 51 -3.86 -0.67 -1.47
N TYR A 52 -4.10 0.53 -0.94
CA TYR A 52 -5.29 1.31 -1.19
C TYR A 52 -4.92 2.79 -1.34
N GLN A 53 -5.27 3.40 -2.46
CA GLN A 53 -4.84 4.75 -2.83
C GLN A 53 -5.75 5.85 -2.29
N ASN A 54 -6.20 5.70 -1.03
CA ASN A 54 -6.99 6.71 -0.33
C ASN A 54 -6.94 6.47 1.19
N SER A 55 -7.53 7.38 1.97
CA SER A 55 -7.69 7.23 3.42
C SER A 55 -8.44 5.94 3.78
N THR A 56 -7.99 5.26 4.84
CA THR A 56 -8.71 4.12 5.42
C THR A 56 -9.91 4.57 6.25
N GLY A 57 -9.92 5.81 6.73
CA GLY A 57 -10.94 6.33 7.65
C GLY A 57 -10.81 5.83 9.09
N LEU A 58 -9.77 5.04 9.42
CA LEU A 58 -9.57 4.50 10.76
C LEU A 58 -8.72 5.44 11.60
N GLY A 59 -9.27 5.97 12.69
CA GLY A 59 -8.51 6.76 13.67
C GLY A 59 -7.43 5.98 14.44
N ALA A 60 -7.30 4.67 14.21
CA ALA A 60 -6.23 3.84 14.76
C ALA A 60 -4.98 3.79 13.87
N ILE A 61 -5.06 4.23 12.61
CA ILE A 61 -3.92 4.33 11.70
C ILE A 61 -3.39 5.76 11.76
N ASP A 62 -2.13 5.92 12.11
CA ASP A 62 -1.56 7.25 12.36
C ASP A 62 -1.13 7.91 11.06
N TYR A 63 -0.57 7.12 10.13
CA TYR A 63 0.09 7.65 8.95
C TYR A 63 -0.33 6.94 7.66
N LEU A 64 -0.44 7.70 6.58
CA LEU A 64 -0.50 7.19 5.21
C LEU A 64 0.80 7.56 4.51
N ILE A 65 1.54 6.54 4.07
CA ILE A 65 2.80 6.73 3.32
C ILE A 65 2.44 7.14 1.89
N THR A 66 2.91 8.30 1.48
CA THR A 66 2.63 8.90 0.16
C THR A 66 3.86 9.68 -0.36
N ASP A 67 3.70 10.44 -1.43
CA ASP A 67 4.71 11.34 -1.97
C ASP A 67 4.09 12.66 -2.50
N GLY A 68 4.94 13.60 -2.92
CA GLY A 68 4.50 14.90 -3.43
C GLY A 68 3.84 14.88 -4.81
N VAL A 69 3.83 13.73 -5.50
CA VAL A 69 3.16 13.55 -6.79
C VAL A 69 1.73 13.07 -6.57
N VAL A 70 1.56 12.06 -5.73
CA VAL A 70 0.26 11.49 -5.37
C VAL A 70 -0.54 12.44 -4.48
N ASP A 71 0.12 12.97 -3.44
CA ASP A 71 -0.46 13.92 -2.50
C ASP A 71 0.39 15.19 -2.41
N PRO A 72 0.20 16.14 -3.35
CA PRO A 72 0.93 17.40 -3.35
C PRO A 72 0.83 18.15 -2.02
N GLU A 73 1.85 18.96 -1.72
CA GLU A 73 1.78 19.88 -0.58
C GLU A 73 0.55 20.80 -0.74
N GLY A 74 -0.20 20.97 0.34
CA GLY A 74 -1.43 21.77 0.32
C GLY A 74 -2.67 21.06 -0.26
N THR A 75 -2.61 19.75 -0.52
CA THR A 75 -3.83 18.98 -0.84
C THR A 75 -4.91 19.19 0.23
N THR A 76 -6.15 19.40 -0.22
CA THR A 76 -7.34 19.56 0.63
C THR A 76 -8.13 18.26 0.79
N GLN A 77 -7.61 17.17 0.23
CA GLN A 77 -8.25 15.86 0.35
C GLN A 77 -8.29 15.44 1.83
N PRO A 78 -9.47 15.01 2.33
CA PRO A 78 -9.60 14.61 3.72
C PRO A 78 -8.94 13.24 3.93
N TYR A 79 -8.04 13.18 4.92
CA TYR A 79 -7.44 11.96 5.42
C TYR A 79 -7.67 11.86 6.92
N SER A 80 -8.00 10.65 7.41
CA SER A 80 -7.96 10.37 8.84
C SER A 80 -6.52 10.24 9.35
N GLU A 81 -5.61 9.83 8.48
CA GLU A 81 -4.19 9.64 8.73
C GLU A 81 -3.39 10.92 8.46
N GLU A 82 -2.25 11.08 9.14
CA GLU A 82 -1.25 12.09 8.78
C GLU A 82 -0.45 11.62 7.54
N LEU A 83 -0.18 12.52 6.62
CA LEU A 83 0.53 12.19 5.38
C LEU A 83 2.05 12.16 5.59
N ALA A 84 2.61 10.95 5.65
CA ALA A 84 4.05 10.71 5.68
C ALA A 84 4.60 10.73 4.25
N ARG A 85 5.02 11.92 3.79
CA ARG A 85 5.53 12.14 2.43
C ARG A 85 6.99 11.70 2.27
N LEU A 86 7.24 10.77 1.36
CA LEU A 86 8.57 10.40 0.93
C LEU A 86 9.15 11.44 -0.05
N PRO A 87 10.48 11.64 -0.07
CA PRO A 87 11.12 12.71 -0.85
C PRO A 87 11.14 12.47 -2.37
N SER A 88 10.73 11.30 -2.85
CA SER A 88 10.68 10.99 -4.28
C SER A 88 9.40 10.24 -4.64
N CYS A 89 9.46 8.95 -4.93
CA CYS A 89 8.27 8.16 -5.24
C CYS A 89 7.94 7.23 -4.08
N MET A 90 6.65 7.08 -3.77
CA MET A 90 6.15 6.22 -2.71
C MET A 90 6.24 4.73 -3.05
N VAL A 91 6.52 4.37 -4.31
CA VAL A 91 6.67 2.98 -4.75
C VAL A 91 7.97 2.81 -5.55
N CYS A 92 8.71 1.75 -5.24
CA CYS A 92 9.83 1.29 -6.05
C CYS A 92 9.41 0.05 -6.85
N TYR A 93 9.51 0.12 -8.17
CA TYR A 93 9.25 -1.04 -9.03
C TYR A 93 10.55 -1.79 -9.32
N SER A 94 10.51 -3.12 -9.14
CA SER A 94 11.52 -4.02 -9.66
C SER A 94 10.82 -5.04 -10.57
N PRO A 95 11.36 -5.32 -11.77
CA PRO A 95 10.76 -6.31 -12.65
C PRO A 95 10.78 -7.69 -11.99
N PRO A 96 9.74 -8.52 -12.18
CA PRO A 96 9.70 -9.86 -11.62
C PRO A 96 10.80 -10.73 -12.21
N VAL A 97 11.22 -11.74 -11.44
CA VAL A 97 12.14 -12.77 -11.94
C VAL A 97 11.50 -13.46 -13.15
N GLY A 98 12.21 -13.49 -14.28
CA GLY A 98 11.70 -14.03 -15.54
C GLY A 98 10.91 -13.05 -16.39
N ALA A 99 10.92 -11.74 -16.07
CA ALA A 99 10.48 -10.73 -17.02
C ALA A 99 11.23 -10.90 -18.35
N PRO A 100 10.53 -10.87 -19.50
CA PRO A 100 11.18 -11.03 -20.79
C PRO A 100 12.12 -9.85 -21.07
N ASP A 101 13.18 -10.12 -21.83
CA ASP A 101 14.04 -9.06 -22.32
C ASP A 101 13.25 -8.04 -23.16
N VAL A 102 13.70 -6.80 -23.13
CA VAL A 102 13.12 -5.74 -23.95
C VAL A 102 13.33 -6.07 -25.44
N GLY A 103 12.23 -6.38 -26.13
CA GLY A 103 12.24 -6.69 -27.55
C GLY A 103 12.26 -5.45 -28.47
N PRO A 104 12.42 -5.65 -29.79
CA PRO A 104 12.36 -4.57 -30.77
C PRO A 104 10.97 -3.91 -30.81
N LEU A 105 10.94 -2.60 -31.10
CA LEU A 105 9.71 -1.81 -31.12
C LEU A 105 8.70 -2.38 -32.14
N PRO A 106 7.51 -2.89 -31.72
CA PRO A 106 6.55 -3.50 -32.63
C PRO A 106 6.04 -2.58 -33.74
N ALA A 107 6.08 -1.26 -33.51
CA ALA A 107 5.68 -0.26 -34.48
C ALA A 107 6.52 -0.28 -35.76
N LEU A 108 7.81 -0.67 -35.67
CA LEU A 108 8.70 -0.77 -36.84
C LEU A 108 8.24 -1.86 -37.81
N ALA A 109 7.77 -3.00 -37.30
CA ALA A 109 7.28 -4.10 -38.13
C ALA A 109 5.85 -3.84 -38.64
N LYS A 110 5.01 -3.16 -37.85
CA LYS A 110 3.59 -2.95 -38.17
C LYS A 110 3.29 -1.66 -38.94
N GLY A 111 4.26 -0.75 -39.05
CA GLY A 111 4.08 0.57 -39.67
C GLY A 111 3.09 1.49 -38.94
N ARG A 112 2.74 1.18 -37.68
CA ARG A 112 1.79 1.92 -36.86
C ARG A 112 2.01 1.70 -35.37
N VAL A 113 1.63 2.69 -34.56
CA VAL A 113 1.63 2.57 -33.09
C VAL A 113 0.48 1.67 -32.63
N THR A 114 0.74 0.81 -31.65
CA THR A 114 -0.30 0.02 -30.96
C THR A 114 -0.49 0.59 -29.56
N PHE A 115 -1.69 1.07 -29.25
CA PHE A 115 -2.08 1.45 -27.89
C PHE A 115 -2.57 0.21 -27.13
N GLY A 116 -2.22 0.10 -25.85
CA GLY A 116 -2.64 -0.98 -24.98
C GLY A 116 -3.09 -0.44 -23.63
N SER A 117 -4.14 -1.04 -23.07
CA SER A 117 -4.59 -0.83 -21.69
C SER A 117 -4.61 -2.19 -21.01
N PHE A 118 -3.71 -2.40 -20.05
CA PHE A 118 -3.62 -3.61 -19.25
C PHE A 118 -4.16 -3.39 -17.84
N ASN A 119 -5.08 -2.44 -17.69
CA ASN A 119 -5.83 -2.25 -16.46
C ASN A 119 -6.82 -3.41 -16.28
N GLN A 120 -7.11 -3.75 -15.02
CA GLN A 120 -8.23 -4.64 -14.68
C GLN A 120 -9.56 -3.90 -14.75
#